data_AF-A0A7X7A2U9-F1
#
_entry.id   AF-A0A7X7A2U9-F1
#
_cell.length_a   1.000
_cell.length_b   1.000
_cell.length_c   1.000
_cell.angle_alpha   90.00
_cell.angle_beta   90.00
_cell.angle_gamma   90.00
#
_symmetry.space_group_name_H-M   'P 1'
#
loop_
_entity.id
_entity.type
_entity.pdbx_description
1 polymer ?
#
loop_
_entity_poly.entity_id
_entity_poly.type
_entity_poly.pdbx_seq_one_letter_code
_entity_poly.pdbx_strand_id
1 'polypeptide(L)' 'MATVDNIRNVLIDKIMSIKNKDFLVALDKLITSSSSESEIVELTKEQKIMLKMSEEDIKNGQLISQERMDKRNLEWLNEM' A
#
# COMPACT_ATOMS: atom_id res chain seq x y z
N MET A 1 -13.69 -1.59 16.28
CA MET A 1 -13.80 -0.90 14.97
C MET A 1 -14.44 0.47 15.13
N ALA A 2 -15.72 0.61 15.52
CA ALA A 2 -16.43 1.90 15.57
C ALA A 2 -15.80 3.02 16.44
N THR A 3 -15.06 2.71 17.51
CA THR A 3 -14.50 3.72 18.41
C THR A 3 -13.28 4.45 17.85
N VAL A 4 -12.38 3.73 17.16
CA VAL A 4 -11.16 4.30 16.58
C VAL A 4 -11.49 5.15 15.35
N ASP A 5 -12.42 4.67 14.52
CA ASP A 5 -12.84 5.40 13.31
C ASP A 5 -13.56 6.71 13.67
N ASN A 6 -14.38 6.70 14.73
CA ASN A 6 -14.98 7.93 15.26
C ASN A 6 -13.93 8.93 15.76
N ILE A 7 -12.87 8.46 16.44
CA ILE A 7 -11.77 9.33 16.88
C ILE A 7 -11.06 9.97 15.68
N ARG A 8 -10.78 9.20 14.62
CA ARG A 8 -10.16 9.71 13.39
C ARG A 8 -11.02 10.76 12.70
N ASN A 9 -12.31 10.49 12.53
CA ASN A 9 -13.23 11.44 11.88
C ASN A 9 -13.30 12.77 12.63
N VAL A 10 -13.43 12.72 13.97
CA VAL A 10 -13.43 13.93 14.81
C VAL A 10 -12.10 14.70 14.71
N LEU A 11 -10.97 14.01 14.58
CA LEU A 11 -9.67 14.66 14.40
C LEU A 11 -9.55 15.32 13.02
N ILE A 12 -10.05 14.68 11.96
CA ILE A 12 -10.08 15.26 10.60
C ILE A 12 -10.88 16.55 10.59
N ASP A 13 -12.08 16.56 11.19
CA ASP A 13 -12.93 17.75 11.27
C ASP A 13 -12.24 18.90 12.02
N LYS A 14 -11.54 18.58 13.12
CA LYS A 14 -10.76 19.56 13.88
C LYS A 14 -9.61 20.11 13.05
N ILE A 15 -8.87 19.28 12.32
CA ILE A 15 -7.77 19.72 11.46
C ILE A 15 -8.28 20.64 10.35
N MET A 16 -9.41 20.29 9.72
CA MET A 16 -10.05 21.10 8.68
C MET A 16 -10.51 22.48 9.19
N SER A 17 -10.80 22.62 10.47
CA SER A 17 -11.19 23.90 11.09
C SER A 17 -10.03 24.85 11.38
N ILE A 18 -8.78 24.35 11.39
CA ILE A 18 -7.60 25.14 11.74
C ILE A 18 -7.18 26.01 10.56
N LYS A 19 -7.07 27.32 10.81
CA LYS A 19 -6.60 28.30 9.82
C LYS A 19 -5.14 28.74 10.02
N ASN A 20 -4.57 28.41 11.18
CA ASN A 20 -3.22 28.82 11.54
C ASN A 20 -2.19 27.90 10.88
N LYS A 21 -1.38 28.47 9.97
CA LYS A 21 -0.35 27.75 9.23
C LYS A 21 0.74 27.16 10.13
N ASP A 22 1.23 27.94 11.09
CA ASP A 22 2.33 27.51 11.97
C ASP A 22 1.90 26.33 12.84
N PHE A 23 0.64 26.31 13.27
CA PHE A 23 0.05 25.19 13.98
C PHE A 23 -0.03 23.94 13.10
N LEU A 24 -0.50 24.05 11.85
CA LEU A 24 -0.53 22.92 10.92
C LEU A 24 0.87 22.36 10.65
N VAL A 25 1.88 23.22 10.53
CA VAL A 25 3.28 22.81 10.34
C VAL A 25 3.83 22.09 11.58
N ALA A 26 3.52 22.57 12.78
CA ALA A 26 3.93 21.90 14.02
C ALA A 26 3.22 20.54 14.19
N LEU A 27 1.94 20.46 13.81
CA LEU A 27 1.15 19.23 13.86
C LEU A 27 1.68 18.18 12.87
N ASP A 28 2.01 18.57 11.65
CA ASP A 28 2.61 17.70 10.62
C ASP A 28 3.92 17.07 11.10
N LYS A 29 4.81 17.90 11.68
CA LYS A 29 6.07 17.43 12.29
C LYS A 29 5.82 16.47 13.45
N LEU A 30 4.84 16.76 14.31
CA LEU A 30 4.48 15.89 15.43
C LEU A 30 4.02 14.52 14.91
N ILE A 31 3.12 14.49 13.93
CA ILE A 31 2.58 13.25 13.35
C ILE A 31 3.71 12.44 12.72
N THR A 32 4.57 13.07 11.92
CA THR A 32 5.71 12.42 11.25
C THR A 32 6.74 11.88 12.24
N SER A 33 6.95 12.57 13.38
CA SER A 33 7.82 12.06 14.46
C SER A 33 7.18 10.93 15.27
N SER A 34 5.85 10.83 15.25
CA SER A 34 5.07 9.84 16.01
C SER A 34 4.67 8.60 15.22
N SER A 35 4.83 8.62 13.89
CA SER A 35 4.75 7.41 13.07
C SER A 35 5.99 6.57 13.34
N SER A 36 5.97 5.85 14.47
CA SER A 36 6.82 4.70 14.72
C SER A 36 6.76 3.79 13.50
N GLU A 37 7.95 3.51 12.94
CA GLU A 37 8.30 2.54 11.89
C GLU A 37 7.13 2.10 11.01
N SER A 38 7.19 2.42 9.72
CA SER A 38 6.39 1.77 8.68
C SER A 38 6.16 0.32 9.08
N GLU A 39 4.92 -0.06 9.40
CA GLU A 39 4.62 -1.41 9.88
C GLU A 39 5.30 -2.36 8.91
N ILE A 40 6.34 -3.07 9.38
CA ILE A 40 7.06 -4.02 8.54
C ILE A 40 6.02 -5.07 8.20
N VAL A 41 5.50 -5.02 6.97
CA VAL A 41 4.49 -5.94 6.51
C VAL A 41 5.17 -7.29 6.36
N GLU A 42 5.01 -8.14 7.38
CA GLU A 42 5.48 -9.51 7.35
C GLU A 42 4.66 -10.31 6.34
N LEU A 43 5.34 -10.80 5.30
CA LEU A 43 4.73 -11.69 4.32
C LEU A 43 4.38 -13.03 4.97
N THR A 44 3.23 -13.59 4.58
CA THR A 44 2.85 -14.95 4.99
C THR A 44 3.81 -15.98 4.41
N LYS A 45 3.76 -17.21 4.94
CA LYS A 45 4.60 -18.31 4.44
C LYS A 45 4.33 -18.58 2.95
N GLU A 46 3.07 -18.55 2.56
CA GLU A 46 2.59 -18.80 1.20
C GLU A 46 3.09 -17.72 0.24
N GLN A 47 3.05 -16.45 0.65
CA GLN A 47 3.60 -15.33 -0.12
C GLN A 47 5.12 -15.45 -0.30
N LYS A 48 5.84 -15.82 0.76
CA LYS A 48 7.30 -16.08 0.68
C LYS A 48 7.61 -17.26 -0.26
N ILE A 49 6.78 -18.30 -0.30
CA ILE A 49 6.92 -19.43 -1.23
C ILE A 49 6.68 -18.97 -2.68
N MET A 50 5.61 -18.20 -2.93
CA MET A 50 5.29 -17.69 -4.27
C MET A 50 6.44 -16.85 -4.84
N LEU A 51 7.08 -16.01 -4.01
CA LEU A 51 8.25 -15.23 -4.44
C LEU A 51 9.45 -16.13 -4.78
N LYS A 52 9.71 -17.17 -3.99
CA LYS A 52 10.79 -18.13 -4.29
C LYS A 52 10.55 -18.89 -5.61
N MET A 53 9.31 -19.26 -5.89
CA MET A 53 8.96 -19.89 -7.17
C MET A 53 9.22 -18.92 -8.34
N SER A 54 8.88 -17.64 -8.18
CA SER A 54 9.18 -16.61 -9.18
C SER A 54 10.69 -16.43 -9.40
N GLU A 55 11.50 -16.45 -8.35
CA GLU A 55 12.96 -16.39 -8.48
C GLU A 55 13.52 -17.60 -9.25
N GLU A 56 12.96 -18.78 -9.04
CA GLU A 56 13.32 -19.99 -9.77
C GLU A 56 12.91 -19.90 -11.25
N ASP A 57 11.69 -19.44 -11.54
CA ASP A 57 11.21 -19.21 -12.90
C ASP A 57 12.13 -18.22 -13.66
N ILE A 58 12.54 -17.13 -13.00
CA ILE A 58 13.49 -16.15 -13.57
C ILE A 58 14.83 -16.81 -13.88
N LYS A 59 15.38 -17.58 -12.93
CA LYS A 59 16.67 -18.25 -13.09
C LYS A 59 16.65 -19.29 -14.22
N ASN A 60 15.53 -19.98 -14.38
CA ASN A 60 15.33 -20.99 -15.41
C ASN A 60 14.90 -20.41 -16.76
N GLY A 61 14.76 -19.08 -16.86
CA GLY A 61 14.34 -18.41 -18.11
C GLY A 61 12.87 -18.66 -18.46
N GLN A 62 12.04 -19.07 -17.50
CA GLN A 62 10.59 -19.29 -17.65
C GLN A 62 9.84 -17.95 -17.63
N LEU A 63 10.28 -17.03 -18.49
CA LEU A 63 9.74 -15.69 -18.62
C LEU A 63 8.77 -15.61 -19.81
N ILE A 64 7.87 -14.63 -19.76
CA ILE A 64 7.03 -14.25 -20.90
C ILE A 64 7.39 -12.84 -21.35
N SER A 65 7.29 -12.58 -22.65
CA SER A 65 7.43 -11.21 -23.17
C SER A 65 6.26 -10.34 -22.73
N GLN A 66 6.50 -9.03 -22.61
CA GLN A 66 5.46 -8.06 -22.28
C GLN A 66 4.30 -8.14 -23.29
N GLU A 67 4.59 -8.21 -24.60
CA GLU A 67 3.59 -8.34 -25.65
C GLU A 67 2.66 -9.54 -25.46
N ARG A 68 3.21 -10.70 -25.04
CA ARG A 68 2.42 -11.90 -24.77
C ARG A 68 1.54 -11.74 -23.53
N MET A 69 2.04 -11.04 -22.51
CA MET A 69 1.27 -10.71 -21.31
C MET A 69 0.10 -9.77 -21.65
N ASP A 70 0.35 -8.74 -22.46
CA ASP A 70 -0.65 -7.75 -22.87
C ASP A 70 -1.77 -8.40 -23.68
N LYS A 71 -1.43 -9.28 -24.62
CA LYS A 71 -2.43 -10.05 -25.39
C LYS A 71 -3.33 -10.88 -24.49
N ARG A 72 -2.75 -11.61 -23.52
CA ARG A 72 -3.51 -12.41 -22.54
C ARG A 72 -4.42 -11.53 -21.69
N ASN A 73 -3.95 -10.35 -21.27
CA ASN A 73 -4.75 -9.42 -20.47
C ASN A 73 -5.94 -8.87 -21.27
N LEU A 74 -5.77 -8.57 -22.56
CA LEU A 74 -6.86 -8.16 -23.46
C LEU A 74 -7.89 -9.26 -23.68
N GLU A 75 -7.43 -10.51 -23.85
CA GLU A 75 -8.32 -11.68 -23.94
C GLU A 75 -9.16 -11.82 -22.66
N TRP A 76 -8.53 -11.72 -21.48
CA TRP A 76 -9.23 -11.79 -20.20
C TRP A 76 -10.26 -10.66 -20.01
N LEU A 77 -9.94 -9.43 -20.43
CA LEU A 77 -10.86 -8.29 -20.36
C LEU A 77 -12.06 -8.40 -21.30
N ASN A 78 -11.90 -9.09 -22.43
CA ASN A 78 -12.98 -9.32 -23.41
C ASN A 78 -13.89 -10.50 -23.04
N GLU A 79 -13.46 -11.37 -22.11
CA GLU A 79 -14.28 -12.46 -21.56
C GLU A 79 -15.16 -12.02 -20.36
N MET A 80 -15.07 -10.75 -19.94
CA MET A 80 -15.93 -10.11 -18.95
C MET A 80 -17.08 -9.34 -19.59
#